data_AF-K1ZAU9-F1
#
_entry.id   AF-K1ZAU9-F1
#
_cell.length_a   1.000
_cell.length_b   1.000
_cell.length_c   1.000
_cell.angle_alpha   90.00
_cell.angle_beta   90.00
_cell.angle_gamma   90.00
#
_symmetry.space_group_name_H-M   'P 1'
#
loop_
_entity.id
_entity.type
_entity.pdbx_description
1 polymer ?
#
loop_
_entity_poly.entity_id
_entity_poly.type
_entity_poly.pdbx_seq_one_letter_code
_entity_poly.pdbx_strand_id
1 'polypeptide(L)' 'MAANISGLAEVVKDQETGLVVPIDDVGAATQALEKLIANPDLRAQMGLSARSRVEKYFSKNQMLEKFYQLFN' A
#
# COMPACT_ATOMS: atom_id res chain seq x y z
N MET A 1 4.87 0.36 4.69
CA MET A 1 4.70 1.73 5.23
C MET A 1 4.94 2.69 4.09
N ALA A 2 4.15 3.75 4.00
CA ALA A 2 4.33 4.82 3.01
C ALA A 2 4.19 6.18 3.68
N ALA A 3 4.92 7.18 3.19
CA ALA A 3 4.67 8.57 3.55
C ALA A 3 3.43 9.09 2.80
N ASN A 4 2.70 10.02 3.40
CA ASN A 4 1.51 10.66 2.84
C ASN A 4 1.88 11.70 1.76
N ILE A 5 2.57 11.25 0.72
CA ILE A 5 2.81 12.01 -0.52
C ILE A 5 1.82 11.55 -1.59
N SER A 6 1.42 12.47 -2.47
CA SER A 6 0.54 12.14 -3.60
C SER A 6 1.13 11.01 -4.44
N GLY A 7 0.34 9.97 -4.71
CA GLY A 7 0.73 8.80 -5.49
C GLY A 7 1.15 7.57 -4.66
N LEU A 8 1.76 7.73 -3.48
CA LEU A 8 2.08 6.57 -2.62
C LEU A 8 0.90 6.13 -1.75
N ALA A 9 0.06 7.08 -1.32
CA ALA A 9 -1.20 6.76 -0.62
C ALA A 9 -2.22 6.05 -1.55
N GLU A 10 -2.10 6.19 -2.87
CA GLU A 10 -2.93 5.43 -3.82
C GLU A 10 -2.49 3.97 -3.96
N VAL A 11 -1.23 3.67 -3.63
CA VAL A 11 -0.66 2.31 -3.65
C VAL A 11 -0.88 1.62 -2.31
N VAL A 12 -0.69 2.35 -1.20
CA VAL A 12 -0.91 1.84 0.16
C VAL A 12 -2.20 2.42 0.72
N LYS A 13 -3.23 1.56 0.81
CA LYS A 13 -4.38 1.86 1.66
C LYS A 13 -4.01 1.76 3.13
N ASP A 14 -4.18 2.85 3.85
CA ASP A 14 -3.94 2.93 5.29
C ASP A 14 -4.77 1.89 6.05
N GLN A 15 -4.15 1.27 7.05
CA GLN A 15 -4.67 0.19 7.91
C GLN A 15 -5.12 -1.10 7.22
N GLU A 16 -5.26 -1.13 5.89
CA GLU A 16 -5.61 -2.33 5.12
C GLU A 16 -4.39 -3.03 4.52
N THR A 17 -3.55 -2.28 3.80
CA THR A 17 -2.40 -2.81 3.03
C THR A 17 -1.06 -2.28 3.53
N GLY A 18 -1.10 -1.49 4.60
CA GLY A 18 0.05 -0.89 5.25
C GLY A 18 -0.38 0.27 6.13
N LEU A 19 0.60 1.00 6.66
CA LEU A 19 0.38 2.22 7.42
C LEU A 19 0.88 3.42 6.60
N VAL A 20 0.07 4.47 6.56
CA VAL A 20 0.41 5.77 5.96
C VAL A 20 0.76 6.75 7.08
N VAL A 21 1.94 7.38 6.98
CA VAL A 21 2.42 8.34 7.98
C VAL A 21 2.57 9.73 7.37
N PRO A 22 2.43 10.82 8.15
CA PRO A 22 2.69 12.17 7.67
C PRO A 22 4.12 12.34 7.11
N ILE A 23 4.27 13.30 6.20
CA ILE A 23 5.59 13.72 5.70
C ILE A 23 6.33 14.45 6.82
N ASP A 24 7.66 14.27 6.87
CA ASP A 24 8.57 14.91 7.83
C ASP A 24 8.25 14.65 9.32
N ASP A 25 7.42 13.65 9.60
CA ASP A 25 7.11 13.21 10.96
C ASP A 25 7.84 11.89 11.30
N VAL A 26 9.06 12.04 11.82
CA VAL A 26 9.89 10.92 12.30
C VAL A 26 9.22 10.18 13.46
N GLY A 27 8.44 10.88 14.29
CA GLY A 27 7.73 10.28 15.42
C GLY A 27 6.65 9.30 14.94
N ALA A 28 5.82 9.73 14.00
CA ALA A 28 4.79 8.89 13.40
C ALA A 28 5.40 7.69 12.63
N ALA A 29 6.51 7.90 11.91
CA ALA A 29 7.22 6.81 11.24
C ALA A 29 7.76 5.78 12.23
N THR A 30 8.38 6.24 13.33
CA THR A 30 8.89 5.37 14.39
C THR A 30 7.77 4.53 15.01
N GLN A 31 6.66 5.16 15.40
CA GLN A 31 5.51 4.47 15.99
C GLN A 31 4.89 3.44 15.04
N ALA A 32 4.79 3.77 13.75
CA ALA A 32 4.27 2.85 12.75
C ALA A 32 5.18 1.61 12.59
N LEU A 33 6.50 1.81 12.61
CA LEU A 33 7.48 0.72 12.57
C LEU A 33 7.42 -0.14 13.83
N GLU A 34 7.40 0.47 15.02
CA GLU A 34 7.27 -0.24 16.30
C GLU A 34 6.01 -1.10 16.33
N LYS A 35 4.87 -0.56 15.89
CA LYS A 35 3.61 -1.30 15.76
C LYS A 35 3.76 -2.53 14.87
N LEU A 36 4.39 -2.40 13.71
CA LEU A 36 4.58 -3.52 12.77
C LEU A 36 5.59 -4.55 13.26
N ILE A 37 6.63 -4.13 13.99
CA ILE A 37 7.63 -5.02 14.59
C ILE A 37 6.99 -5.84 15.71
N ALA A 38 6.27 -5.17 16.62
CA ALA A 38 5.63 -5.79 17.78
C ALA A 38 4.45 -6.71 17.42
N ASN A 39 3.80 -6.51 16.27
CA ASN A 39 2.63 -7.27 15.85
C ASN A 39 2.90 -8.05 14.54
N PRO A 40 3.52 -9.24 14.61
CA PRO A 40 3.85 -10.03 13.42
C PRO A 40 2.63 -10.46 12.59
N ASP A 41 1.52 -10.77 13.25
CA ASP A 41 0.29 -11.18 12.56
C ASP A 41 -0.32 -10.04 11.75
N LEU A 42 -0.39 -8.83 12.35
CA LEU A 42 -0.82 -7.62 11.65
C LEU A 42 0.05 -7.35 10.42
N ARG A 43 1.38 -7.47 10.59
CA ARG A 43 2.34 -7.28 9.51
C ARG A 43 2.12 -8.30 8.38
N ALA A 44 1.89 -9.57 8.72
CA ALA A 44 1.61 -10.63 7.74
C ALA A 44 0.28 -10.38 7.02
N GLN A 45 -0.78 -10.05 7.75
CA GLN A 45 -2.09 -9.73 7.19
C GLN A 45 -2.01 -8.57 6.19
N MET A 46 -1.40 -7.45 6.58
CA MET A 46 -1.22 -6.30 5.69
C MET A 46 -0.40 -6.65 4.45
N GLY A 47 0.64 -7.48 4.60
CA GLY A 47 1.45 -7.96 3.47
C GLY A 47 0.65 -8.78 2.46
N LEU A 48 -0.19 -9.70 2.95
CA LEU A 48 -1.09 -10.51 2.10
C LEU A 48 -2.11 -9.61 1.39
N SER A 49 -2.76 -8.70 2.12
CA SER A 49 -3.72 -7.76 1.53
C SER A 49 -3.07 -6.85 0.48
N ALA A 50 -1.86 -6.36 0.75
CA ALA A 50 -1.08 -5.58 -0.22
C ALA A 50 -0.78 -6.39 -1.49
N ARG A 51 -0.38 -7.66 -1.33
CA ARG A 51 -0.09 -8.55 -2.46
C ARG A 51 -1.32 -8.77 -3.33
N SER A 52 -2.44 -9.16 -2.74
CA SER A 52 -3.69 -9.35 -3.48
C SER A 52 -4.15 -8.07 -4.18
N ARG A 53 -3.94 -6.90 -3.57
CA ARG A 53 -4.26 -5.61 -4.21
C ARG A 53 -3.38 -5.36 -5.44
N VAL A 54 -2.07 -5.61 -5.35
CA VAL A 54 -1.16 -5.48 -6.50
C VAL A 54 -1.58 -6.39 -7.65
N GLU A 55 -1.87 -7.65 -7.35
CA GLU A 55 -2.33 -8.63 -8.35
C GLU A 55 -3.66 -8.20 -8.99
N LYS A 56 -4.57 -7.67 -8.18
CA LYS A 56 -5.90 -7.25 -8.63
C LYS A 56 -5.91 -5.95 -9.42
N TYR A 57 -5.02 -4.99 -9.20
CA TYR A 57 -5.15 -3.65 -9.79
C TYR A 57 -3.95 -3.20 -10.62
N PHE A 58 -2.79 -3.83 -10.44
CA PHE A 58 -1.52 -3.38 -11.02
C PHE A 58 -0.82 -4.47 -11.85
N SER A 59 -1.53 -5.54 -12.23
CA SER A 59 -0.96 -6.53 -13.15
C SER A 59 -0.84 -5.92 -14.57
N LYS A 60 0.27 -6.22 -15.26
CA LYS A 60 0.53 -5.78 -16.65
C LYS A 60 -0.65 -6.07 -17.57
N ASN A 61 -1.29 -7.23 -17.40
CA ASN A 61 -2.42 -7.65 -18.21
C ASN A 61 -3.62 -6.72 -18.03
N GLN A 62 -3.91 -6.26 -16.80
CA GLN A 62 -5.03 -5.35 -16.55
C GLN A 62 -4.76 -3.93 -17.04
N MET A 63 -3.50 -3.47 -16.95
CA MET A 63 -3.09 -2.20 -17.55
C MET A 63 -3.27 -2.23 -19.07
N LEU A 64 -2.89 -3.34 -19.71
CA LEU A 64 -3.10 -3.55 -21.15
C LEU A 64 -4.59 -3.62 -21.51
N GLU A 65 -5.41 -4.40 -20.78
CA GLU A 65 -6.86 -4.46 -21.01
C GLU A 65 -7.54 -3.09 -20.91
N LYS A 66 -7.23 -2.32 -19.86
CA LYS A 66 -7.75 -0.95 -19.69
C LYS A 66 -7.30 -0.03 -20.83
N PHE A 67 -6.07 -0.17 -21.30
CA PHE A 67 -5.57 0.60 -22.44
C PHE A 67 -6.32 0.23 -23.73
N TYR A 68 -6.53 -1.07 -24.00
CA TYR A 68 -7.29 -1.52 -25.17
C TYR A 68 -8.75 -1.06 -25.16
N GLN A 69 -9.38 -0.97 -24.00
CA GLN A 69 -10.76 -0.44 -23.87
C GLN A 69 -10.91 1.03 -24.25
N LEU A 70 -9.82 1.81 -24.30
CA LEU A 70 -9.87 3.22 -24.72
C LEU A 70 -9.84 3.40 -26.24
N PHE A 71 -9.51 2.35 -27.01
CA PHE A 71 -9.43 2.38 -28.48
C PHE A 71 -10.58 1.66 -29.18
N ASN A 72 -11.59 1.20 -28.43
CA ASN A 72 -12.85 0.63 -28.92
C ASN A 72 -14.01 1.55 -28.55
#